data_AF-A0A846BEB1-F1
#
_entry.id   AF-A0A846BEB1-F1
#
_cell.length_a   1.000
_cell.length_b   1.000
_cell.length_c   1.000
_cell.angle_alpha   90.00
_cell.angle_beta   90.00
_cell.angle_gamma   90.00
#
_symmetry.space_group_name_H-M   'P 1'
#
loop_
_entity.id
_entity.type
_entity.pdbx_description
1 polymer ?
#
loop_
_entity_poly.entity_id
_entity_poly.type
_entity_poly.pdbx_seq_one_letter_code
_entity_poly.pdbx_strand_id
1 'polypeptide(L)'
;MTLTFNQTAYCSLLTEVAPQVIETEQEYDRILAVAEQLTFKKNRTTEEQVLYKLLVTLIETYEAQNYPITQAAPHEILQHILESSGTPQADLVGVIGSSSVVSEVVNGNCPINKAQAIALGDFFRVSPTLFS
;
A
#
# COMPACT_ATOMS: atom_id res chain seq x y z
N MET A 1 -15.81 -24.30 -24.85
CA MET A 1 -17.06 -23.54 -24.80
C MET A 1 -16.71 -22.10 -24.53
N THR A 2 -16.84 -21.21 -25.51
CA THR A 2 -16.52 -19.79 -25.38
C THR A 2 -17.63 -19.13 -24.58
N LEU A 3 -17.35 -18.79 -23.32
CA LEU A 3 -18.24 -18.04 -22.44
C LEU A 3 -18.39 -16.62 -22.99
N THR A 4 -19.47 -16.40 -23.73
CA THR A 4 -19.83 -15.11 -24.31
C THR A 4 -20.20 -14.14 -23.19
N PHE A 5 -19.55 -12.98 -23.15
CA PHE A 5 -19.90 -11.88 -22.26
C PHE A 5 -21.38 -11.49 -22.46
N ASN A 6 -22.16 -11.48 -21.37
CA ASN A 6 -23.57 -11.15 -21.41
C ASN A 6 -23.78 -9.66 -21.14
N GLN A 7 -24.01 -8.90 -22.22
CA GLN A 7 -24.23 -7.46 -22.13
C GLN A 7 -25.44 -7.08 -21.28
N THR A 8 -26.53 -7.85 -21.33
CA THR A 8 -27.74 -7.57 -20.56
C THR A 8 -27.51 -7.76 -19.07
N ALA A 9 -26.82 -8.83 -18.68
CA ALA A 9 -26.44 -9.07 -17.28
C ALA A 9 -25.50 -7.97 -16.77
N TYR A 10 -24.53 -7.54 -17.58
CA TYR A 10 -23.66 -6.42 -17.22
C TYR A 10 -24.42 -5.09 -17.07
N CYS A 11 -25.37 -4.79 -17.96
CA CYS A 11 -26.22 -3.61 -17.81
C CYS A 11 -27.06 -3.64 -16.53
N SER A 12 -27.56 -4.81 -16.12
CA SER A 12 -28.25 -4.96 -14.83
C SER A 12 -27.33 -4.65 -13.64
N LEU A 13 -26.11 -5.19 -13.65
CA LEU A 13 -25.10 -4.90 -12.63
C LEU A 13 -24.75 -3.40 -12.57
N LEU A 14 -24.58 -2.76 -13.72
CA LEU A 14 -24.33 -1.32 -13.79
C LEU A 14 -25.49 -0.49 -13.27
N THR A 15 -26.73 -0.94 -13.48
CA THR A 15 -27.93 -0.22 -12.99
C THR A 15 -28.05 -0.34 -11.47
N GLU A 16 -27.74 -1.50 -10.92
CA GLU A 16 -27.76 -1.75 -9.48
C GLU A 16 -26.66 -0.98 -8.75
N VAL A 17 -25.44 -1.02 -9.27
CA VAL A 17 -24.28 -0.36 -8.63
C VAL A 17 -24.22 1.12 -8.97
N ALA A 18 -24.73 1.54 -10.13
CA ALA A 18 -24.65 2.89 -10.69
C ALA A 18 -23.26 3.53 -10.47
N PRO A 19 -22.17 2.91 -10.96
CA PRO A 19 -20.82 3.39 -10.72
C PRO A 19 -20.60 4.75 -11.39
N GLN A 20 -20.02 5.68 -10.65
CA GLN A 20 -19.62 7.00 -11.13
C GLN A 20 -18.24 7.36 -10.60
N VAL A 21 -17.65 8.43 -11.15
CA VAL A 21 -16.44 9.01 -10.58
C VAL A 21 -16.73 9.39 -9.13
N ILE A 22 -15.88 8.95 -8.22
CA ILE A 22 -16.05 9.17 -6.79
C ILE A 22 -15.53 10.58 -6.48
N GLU A 23 -16.39 11.43 -5.95
CA GLU A 23 -16.04 12.81 -5.56
C GLU A 23 -16.21 13.04 -4.06
N THR A 24 -16.97 12.16 -3.39
CA THR A 24 -17.30 12.27 -1.96
C THR A 24 -16.97 10.97 -1.20
N GLU A 25 -16.74 11.10 0.11
CA GLU A 25 -16.48 9.96 1.00
C GLU A 25 -17.68 9.00 1.07
N GLN A 26 -18.91 9.52 1.00
CA GLN A 26 -20.11 8.69 0.99
C GLN A 26 -20.21 7.80 -0.27
N GLU A 27 -19.81 8.32 -1.43
CA GLU A 27 -19.74 7.54 -2.67
C GLU A 27 -18.61 6.52 -2.59
N TYR A 28 -17.48 6.90 -2.01
CA TYR A 28 -16.34 6.02 -1.77
C TYR A 28 -16.77 4.80 -0.94
N ASP A 29 -17.36 5.01 0.23
CA ASP A 29 -17.81 3.95 1.12
C ASP A 29 -18.81 3.00 0.45
N ARG A 30 -19.75 3.55 -0.33
CA ARG A 30 -20.73 2.76 -1.07
C ARG A 30 -20.04 1.86 -2.11
N ILE A 31 -19.14 2.42 -2.92
CA ILE A 31 -18.47 1.67 -3.99
C ILE A 31 -17.49 0.66 -3.39
N LEU A 32 -16.80 1.02 -2.31
CA LEU A 32 -15.92 0.14 -1.55
C LEU A 32 -16.67 -1.08 -1.02
N ALA A 33 -17.84 -0.89 -0.38
CA ALA A 33 -18.65 -1.99 0.13
C ALA A 33 -19.05 -3.00 -0.96
N VAL A 34 -19.37 -2.52 -2.17
CA VAL A 34 -19.69 -3.41 -3.31
C VAL A 34 -18.44 -4.14 -3.79
N ALA A 35 -17.30 -3.46 -3.89
CA ALA A 35 -16.03 -4.06 -4.27
C ALA A 35 -15.59 -5.14 -3.26
N GLU A 36 -15.78 -4.91 -1.96
CA GLU A 36 -15.52 -5.89 -0.90
C GLU A 36 -16.40 -7.13 -1.04
N GLN A 37 -17.71 -6.96 -1.26
CA GLN A 37 -18.62 -8.08 -1.50
C GLN A 37 -18.19 -8.93 -2.70
N LEU A 38 -17.77 -8.28 -3.79
CA LEU A 38 -17.24 -8.97 -4.97
C LEU A 38 -15.89 -9.65 -4.68
N THR A 39 -15.06 -9.08 -3.81
CA THR A 39 -13.76 -9.65 -3.41
C THR A 39 -13.94 -11.01 -2.74
N PHE A 40 -14.89 -11.12 -1.80
CA PHE A 40 -15.14 -12.35 -1.04
C PHE A 40 -16.06 -13.36 -1.75
N LYS A 41 -16.61 -13.00 -2.92
CA LYS A 41 -17.46 -13.91 -3.71
C LYS A 41 -16.63 -15.01 -4.37
N LYS A 42 -16.90 -16.28 -3.99
CA LYS A 42 -16.16 -17.48 -4.44
C LYS A 42 -16.20 -17.72 -5.96
N ASN A 43 -17.36 -17.49 -6.59
CA ASN A 43 -17.56 -17.75 -8.02
C ASN A 43 -18.14 -16.50 -8.68
N ARG A 44 -17.26 -15.60 -9.13
CA ARG A 44 -17.65 -14.41 -9.90
C ARG A 44 -17.95 -14.78 -11.35
N THR A 45 -19.03 -14.23 -11.91
CA THR A 45 -19.24 -14.31 -13.36
C THR A 45 -18.25 -13.41 -14.11
N THR A 46 -18.13 -13.57 -15.43
CA THR A 46 -17.29 -12.72 -16.27
C THR A 46 -17.69 -11.24 -16.13
N GLU A 47 -18.99 -10.95 -16.07
CA GLU A 47 -19.54 -9.61 -15.94
C GLU A 47 -19.23 -9.00 -14.57
N GLU A 48 -19.29 -9.80 -13.51
CA GLU A 48 -18.90 -9.39 -12.16
C GLU A 48 -17.41 -9.12 -12.04
N GLN A 49 -16.56 -9.85 -12.75
CA GLN A 49 -15.13 -9.56 -12.83
C GLN A 49 -14.86 -8.23 -13.52
N VAL A 50 -15.57 -7.94 -14.62
CA VAL A 50 -15.45 -6.66 -15.33
C VAL A 50 -15.94 -5.51 -14.47
N LEU A 51 -17.10 -5.65 -13.81
CA LEU A 51 -17.60 -4.65 -12.86
C LEU A 51 -16.61 -4.44 -11.72
N TYR A 52 -16.12 -5.51 -11.09
CA TYR A 52 -15.14 -5.41 -10.01
C TYR A 52 -13.92 -4.60 -10.40
N LYS A 53 -13.36 -4.87 -11.59
CA LYS A 53 -12.22 -4.12 -12.11
C LYS A 53 -12.53 -2.63 -12.30
N LEU A 54 -13.74 -2.30 -12.77
CA LEU A 54 -14.20 -0.91 -12.88
C LEU A 54 -14.24 -0.25 -11.50
N LEU A 55 -14.85 -0.90 -10.50
CA LEU A 55 -14.97 -0.34 -9.14
C LEU A 55 -13.60 -0.12 -8.49
N VAL A 56 -12.68 -1.09 -8.60
CA VAL A 56 -11.31 -0.96 -8.08
C VAL A 56 -10.59 0.22 -8.73
N THR A 57 -10.70 0.40 -10.04
CA THR A 57 -10.09 1.55 -10.73
C THR A 57 -10.62 2.88 -10.19
N LEU A 58 -11.93 2.98 -9.92
CA LEU A 58 -12.54 4.19 -9.36
C LEU A 58 -12.06 4.47 -7.92
N ILE A 59 -12.00 3.43 -7.09
CA ILE A 59 -11.49 3.47 -5.71
C ILE A 59 -10.03 3.96 -5.71
N GLU A 60 -9.15 3.29 -6.47
CA GLU A 60 -7.72 3.65 -6.56
C GLU A 60 -7.52 5.11 -7.00
N THR A 61 -8.34 5.58 -7.96
CA THR A 61 -8.29 6.97 -8.44
C THR A 61 -8.66 7.97 -7.35
N TYR A 62 -9.65 7.63 -6.51
CA TYR A 62 -10.06 8.46 -5.37
C TYR A 62 -9.02 8.43 -4.25
N GLU A 63 -8.54 7.24 -3.87
CA GLU A 63 -7.54 7.06 -2.83
C GLU A 63 -6.22 7.77 -3.16
N ALA A 64 -5.77 7.72 -4.43
CA ALA A 64 -4.56 8.41 -4.84
C ALA A 64 -4.63 9.94 -4.60
N GLN A 65 -5.82 10.52 -4.65
CA GLN A 65 -6.03 11.96 -4.44
C GLN A 65 -6.30 12.32 -2.97
N ASN A 66 -7.02 11.46 -2.24
CA ASN A 66 -7.55 11.77 -0.91
C ASN A 66 -6.78 11.07 0.23
N TYR A 67 -6.18 9.91 -0.05
CA TYR A 67 -5.39 9.11 0.88
C TYR A 67 -4.01 8.81 0.28
N PRO A 68 -3.20 9.83 -0.04
CA PRO A 68 -1.85 9.58 -0.54
C PRO A 68 -1.10 8.72 0.47
N ILE A 69 -0.55 7.60 0.00
CA ILE A 69 0.34 6.76 0.81
C ILE A 69 1.53 7.64 1.17
N THR A 70 1.52 8.17 2.39
CA THR A 70 2.67 8.88 2.92
C THR A 70 3.75 7.83 3.09
N GLN A 71 4.80 7.88 2.28
CA GLN A 71 5.96 7.06 2.52
C GLN A 71 6.45 7.38 3.92
N ALA A 72 6.43 6.38 4.81
CA ALA A 72 7.00 6.52 6.14
C ALA A 72 8.42 7.04 6.00
N ALA A 73 8.80 7.98 6.87
CA ALA A 73 10.13 8.56 6.80
C ALA A 73 11.17 7.43 7.02
N PRO A 74 12.36 7.50 6.39
CA PRO A 74 13.40 6.47 6.50
C PRO A 74 13.71 6.02 7.94
N HIS A 75 13.64 6.94 8.90
CA HIS A 75 13.85 6.64 10.32
C HIS A 75 12.69 5.85 10.95
N GLU A 76 11.45 6.12 10.57
CA GLU A 76 10.27 5.36 11.02
C GLU A 76 10.30 3.93 10.49
N ILE A 77 10.72 3.77 9.23
CA ILE A 77 10.93 2.44 8.62
C ILE A 77 12.02 1.68 9.39
N LEU A 78 13.14 2.35 9.71
CA LEU A 78 14.21 1.76 10.51
C LEU A 78 13.74 1.35 11.90
N GLN A 79 12.98 2.20 12.60
CA GLN A 79 12.40 1.88 13.91
C GLN A 79 11.50 0.65 13.81
N HIS A 80 10.61 0.61 12.82
CA HIS A 80 9.71 -0.51 12.61
C HIS A 80 10.47 -1.83 12.35
N ILE A 81 11.55 -1.79 11.57
CA ILE A 81 12.41 -2.95 11.33
C ILE A 81 13.12 -3.39 12.60
N LEU A 82 13.64 -2.47 13.41
CA LEU A 82 14.26 -2.80 14.70
C LEU A 82 13.28 -3.47 15.65
N GLU A 83 12.06 -2.94 15.77
CA GLU A 83 10.99 -3.51 16.60
C GLU A 83 10.55 -4.89 16.12
N SER A 84 10.27 -5.04 14.82
CA SER A 84 9.76 -6.30 14.25
C SER A 84 10.82 -7.41 14.19
N SER A 85 12.10 -7.06 14.01
CA SER A 85 13.22 -8.01 14.01
C SER A 85 13.76 -8.32 15.40
N GLY A 86 13.41 -7.52 16.42
CA GLY A 86 13.98 -7.62 17.76
C GLY A 86 15.45 -7.21 17.83
N THR A 87 15.96 -6.51 16.82
CA THR A 87 17.36 -6.07 16.75
C THR A 87 17.58 -4.88 17.68
N PRO A 88 18.53 -4.93 18.63
CA PRO A 88 18.84 -3.78 19.46
C PRO A 88 19.59 -2.70 18.66
N GLN A 89 19.34 -1.42 18.94
CA GLN A 89 20.04 -0.30 18.29
C GLN A 89 21.58 -0.41 18.41
N ALA A 90 22.08 -1.01 19.50
CA ALA A 90 23.51 -1.23 19.71
C ALA A 90 24.18 -2.04 18.59
N ASP A 91 23.43 -2.93 17.92
CA ASP A 91 23.96 -3.77 16.84
C ASP A 91 24.17 -3.00 15.54
N LEU A 92 23.62 -1.79 15.43
CA LEU A 92 23.88 -0.87 14.32
C LEU A 92 25.18 -0.07 14.50
N VAL A 93 25.81 -0.12 15.68
CA VAL A 93 27.08 0.55 15.95
C VAL A 93 28.20 -0.13 15.15
N GLY A 94 28.94 0.65 14.38
CA GLY A 94 29.94 0.15 13.43
C GLY A 94 29.36 -0.24 12.08
N VAL A 95 28.04 -0.42 11.96
CA VAL A 95 27.35 -0.63 10.67
C VAL A 95 27.09 0.71 9.99
N ILE A 96 26.45 1.64 10.72
CA ILE A 96 26.08 2.96 10.17
C ILE A 96 26.82 4.14 10.81
N GLY A 97 27.60 3.89 11.87
CA GLY A 97 28.38 4.92 12.56
C GLY A 97 28.64 4.60 14.03
N SER A 98 29.00 5.64 14.79
CA SER A 98 29.15 5.55 16.26
C SER A 98 27.78 5.44 16.94
N SER A 99 27.78 5.06 18.23
CA SER A 99 26.54 5.00 19.04
C SER A 99 25.74 6.31 19.05
N SER A 100 26.41 7.47 18.98
CA SER A 100 25.74 8.76 18.88
C SER A 100 25.01 8.92 17.55
N VAL A 101 25.68 8.59 16.44
CA VAL A 101 25.11 8.67 15.08
C VAL A 101 23.94 7.71 14.93
N VAL A 102 24.05 6.49 15.45
CA VAL A 102 22.95 5.51 15.44
C VAL A 102 21.72 6.09 16.15
N SER A 103 21.90 6.64 17.35
CA SER A 103 20.79 7.23 18.10
C SER A 103 20.16 8.42 17.36
N GLU A 104 20.97 9.30 16.75
CA GLU A 104 20.45 10.42 15.98
C GLU A 104 19.66 9.97 14.75
N VAL A 105 20.15 8.94 14.04
CA VAL A 105 19.50 8.37 12.86
C VAL A 105 18.19 7.66 13.23
N VAL A 106 18.21 6.80 14.25
CA VAL A 106 17.01 6.04 14.65
C VAL A 106 15.94 6.97 15.20
N ASN A 107 16.30 8.04 15.91
CA ASN A 107 15.34 9.03 16.41
C ASN A 107 14.93 10.08 15.36
N GLY A 108 15.43 10.01 14.12
CA GLY A 108 15.10 10.97 13.06
C GLY A 108 15.73 12.35 13.19
N ASN A 109 16.67 12.55 14.13
CA ASN A 109 17.40 13.81 14.32
C ASN A 109 18.46 14.05 13.23
N CYS A 110 18.91 12.98 12.56
CA CYS A 110 19.86 13.03 11.45
C CYS A 110 19.33 12.19 10.27
N PRO A 111 19.34 12.70 9.03
CA PRO A 111 18.89 11.93 7.87
C PRO A 111 19.84 10.75 7.58
N ILE A 112 19.26 9.64 7.11
CA ILE A 112 20.03 8.50 6.62
C ILE A 112 20.68 8.88 5.30
N ASN A 113 22.01 8.79 5.22
CA ASN A 113 22.70 9.02 3.96
C ASN A 113 22.74 7.75 3.10
N LYS A 114 23.08 7.89 1.81
CA LYS A 114 23.11 6.78 0.85
C LYS A 114 24.01 5.61 1.29
N ALA A 115 25.15 5.88 1.92
CA ALA A 115 26.05 4.82 2.39
C ALA A 115 25.44 4.04 3.56
N GLN A 116 24.79 4.74 4.50
CA GLN A 116 24.06 4.13 5.60
C GLN A 116 22.85 3.33 5.10
N ALA A 117 22.10 3.84 4.13
CA ALA A 117 20.97 3.13 3.52
C ALA A 117 21.40 1.79 2.88
N ILE A 118 22.55 1.76 2.20
CA ILE A 118 23.14 0.53 1.65
C ILE A 118 23.54 -0.43 2.78
N ALA A 119 24.24 0.06 3.80
CA ALA A 119 24.67 -0.76 4.93
C ALA A 119 23.48 -1.37 5.70
N LEU A 120 22.40 -0.60 5.90
CA LEU A 120 21.15 -1.06 6.51
C LEU A 120 20.44 -2.09 5.63
N GLY A 121 20.39 -1.86 4.32
CA GLY A 121 19.83 -2.80 3.35
C GLY A 121 20.55 -4.15 3.40
N ASP A 122 21.89 -4.14 3.43
CA ASP A 122 22.71 -5.35 3.55
C ASP A 122 22.52 -6.04 4.91
N PHE A 123 22.47 -5.27 6.00
CA PHE A 123 22.31 -5.78 7.36
C PHE A 123 20.95 -6.46 7.57
N PHE A 124 19.86 -5.80 7.17
CA PHE A 124 18.49 -6.32 7.31
C PHE A 124 18.04 -7.19 6.14
N ARG A 125 18.84 -7.32 5.08
CA ARG A 125 18.50 -8.02 3.83
C ARG A 125 17.24 -7.49 3.17
N VAL A 126 17.10 -6.16 3.16
CA VAL A 126 15.99 -5.43 2.53
C VAL A 126 16.52 -4.47 1.47
N SER A 127 15.64 -3.93 0.63
CA SER A 127 16.05 -2.94 -0.37
C SER A 127 16.56 -1.66 0.31
N PRO A 128 17.73 -1.11 -0.06
CA PRO A 128 18.24 0.14 0.49
C PRO A 128 17.35 1.35 0.17
N THR A 129 16.48 1.23 -0.84
CA THR A 129 15.48 2.26 -1.19
C THR A 129 14.46 2.51 -0.09
N LEU A 130 14.33 1.60 0.88
CA LEU A 130 13.48 1.79 2.06
C LEU A 130 14.01 2.87 3.00
N PHE A 131 15.31 3.18 2.92
CA PHE A 131 15.98 4.16 3.77
C PHE A 131 16.46 5.40 3.01
N SER A 132 16.00 5.58 1.77
CA SER A 132 16.45 6.63 0.84
C SER A 132 15.44 7.76 0.68
#